data_AF-A0A8N1S2F6-F1
#
_entry.id   AF-A0A8N1S2F6-F1
#
_cell.length_a   1.000
_cell.length_b   1.000
_cell.length_c   1.000
_cell.angle_alpha   90.00
_cell.angle_beta   90.00
_cell.angle_gamma   90.00
#
_symmetry.space_group_name_H-M   'P 1'
#
loop_
_entity.id
_entity.type
_entity.pdbx_description
1 polymer ?
#
loop_
_entity_poly.entity_id
_entity_poly.type
_entity_poly.pdbx_seq_one_letter_code
_entity_poly.pdbx_strand_id
1 'polypeptide(L)'
;MYWVKISCILCMFGCFKDFRPSESFVTDYLTGWKNFTASEVNHEIYPVTTYSYLSTLIIMFLITDFIRYKPIIILCGLSGIISFLLIILGKIVLVLQIAKFFFGLFMSAEVAYYTYIYAKVDKKHYQEVTSHTKAASLFGRSMSGIIAQLTASFDLLNYHQLNYLTLSSISIATVWSFFLPRVGQSIYFHRVSASDDEENNAAAVQQTIDQSGQPSNPRISSCDKNDKTQSDTLLHKIRNAYALLWKHFVLAYTNYRVIKWSAWWSLSTCGYLLVATYSQLLWQTAVKPGDRIYNGAVDFAYAIVGAMSVFSVGKLRLNWALLGDIICSLFAFLEGCILLTSSYSYNIWFLYTGYIIFGVIYHTMVTVARCVRCNYYCGPSP
;
A
#
# COMPACT_ATOMS: atom_id res chain seq x y z
N MET A 1 -8.42 18.64 17.56
CA MET A 1 -7.94 17.56 18.44
C MET A 1 -8.27 16.15 17.91
N TYR A 2 -9.50 15.87 17.44
CA TYR A 2 -9.86 14.53 16.96
C TYR A 2 -9.01 14.00 15.80
N TRP A 3 -8.74 14.83 14.78
CA TRP A 3 -7.91 14.43 13.62
C TRP A 3 -6.45 14.16 13.99
N VAL A 4 -5.90 14.86 14.99
CA VAL A 4 -4.53 14.63 15.51
C VAL A 4 -4.44 13.25 16.12
N LYS A 5 -5.44 12.85 16.92
CA LYS A 5 -5.50 11.48 17.49
C LYS A 5 -5.51 10.41 16.39
N ILE A 6 -6.31 10.60 15.33
CA ILE A 6 -6.33 9.69 14.18
C ILE A 6 -4.96 9.66 13.49
N SER A 7 -4.36 10.82 13.26
CA SER A 7 -3.03 10.96 12.67
C SER A 7 -1.99 10.18 13.49
N CYS A 8 -1.97 10.33 14.82
CA CYS A 8 -1.05 9.60 15.70
C CYS A 8 -1.25 8.08 15.60
N ILE A 9 -2.50 7.60 15.61
CA ILE A 9 -2.77 6.16 15.50
C ILE A 9 -2.26 5.61 14.16
N LEU A 10 -2.53 6.32 13.06
CA LEU A 10 -2.06 5.94 11.72
C LEU A 10 -0.53 5.98 11.62
N CYS A 11 0.12 7.01 12.16
CA CYS A 11 1.57 7.12 12.15
C CYS A 11 2.23 5.96 12.90
N MET A 12 1.73 5.61 14.08
CA MET A 12 2.25 4.48 14.86
C MET A 12 2.03 3.15 14.13
N PHE A 13 0.85 2.93 13.55
CA PHE A 13 0.58 1.75 12.73
C PHE A 13 1.55 1.66 11.55
N GLY A 14 1.71 2.72 10.76
CA GLY A 14 2.61 2.75 9.61
C GLY A 14 4.07 2.54 9.98
N CYS A 15 4.53 3.21 11.04
CA CYS A 15 5.88 3.08 11.55
C CYS A 15 6.21 1.62 11.90
N PHE A 16 5.37 0.96 12.71
CA PHE A 16 5.61 -0.43 13.08
C PHE A 16 5.38 -1.41 11.91
N LYS A 17 4.38 -1.17 11.06
CA LYS A 17 4.16 -1.98 9.85
C LYS A 17 5.39 -2.00 8.94
N ASP A 18 6.03 -0.84 8.76
CA ASP A 18 7.17 -0.68 7.86
C ASP A 18 8.54 -0.88 8.52
N PHE A 19 8.58 -1.02 9.84
CA PHE A 19 9.75 -1.48 10.56
C PHE A 19 9.90 -3.01 10.41
N ARG A 20 10.62 -3.44 9.36
CA ARG A 20 10.79 -4.86 8.98
C ARG A 20 12.27 -5.23 8.76
N PRO A 21 13.11 -5.24 9.82
CA PRO A 21 14.57 -5.41 9.68
C PRO A 21 15.01 -6.67 8.92
N SER A 22 14.20 -7.73 8.90
CA SER A 22 14.56 -8.95 8.17
C SER A 22 14.53 -8.80 6.66
N GLU A 23 13.83 -7.80 6.10
CA GLU A 23 13.74 -7.63 4.65
C GLU A 23 15.09 -7.35 3.99
N SER A 24 16.00 -6.63 4.68
CA SER A 24 17.34 -6.33 4.18
C SER A 24 18.21 -7.57 3.97
N PHE A 25 17.89 -8.69 4.62
CA PHE A 25 18.66 -9.94 4.54
C PHE A 25 17.76 -11.14 4.22
N VAL A 26 16.58 -10.92 3.64
CA VAL A 26 15.60 -12.00 3.43
C VAL A 26 16.14 -13.04 2.45
N THR A 27 16.87 -12.63 1.42
CA THR A 27 17.48 -13.57 0.46
C THR A 27 18.56 -14.39 1.13
N ASP A 28 19.47 -13.74 1.86
CA ASP A 28 20.54 -14.41 2.62
C ASP A 28 19.99 -15.36 3.68
N TYR A 29 18.86 -15.01 4.30
CA TYR A 29 18.15 -15.88 5.21
C TYR A 29 17.57 -17.12 4.53
N LEU A 30 16.96 -16.96 3.35
CA LEU A 30 16.37 -18.08 2.61
C LEU A 30 17.44 -19.02 2.02
N THR A 31 18.51 -18.48 1.45
CA THR A 31 19.56 -19.31 0.84
C THR A 31 20.56 -19.85 1.85
N GLY A 32 20.91 -19.05 2.87
CA GLY A 32 21.89 -19.44 3.90
C GLY A 32 21.27 -20.23 5.06
N TRP A 33 20.31 -19.65 5.78
CA TRP A 33 19.77 -20.28 7.00
C TRP A 33 18.76 -21.38 6.69
N LYS A 34 17.90 -21.16 5.69
CA LYS A 34 16.86 -22.12 5.30
C LYS A 34 17.34 -23.15 4.27
N ASN A 35 18.54 -22.97 3.71
CA ASN A 35 19.15 -23.86 2.72
C ASN A 35 18.32 -24.04 1.43
N PHE A 36 17.54 -23.04 1.02
CA PHE A 36 16.92 -23.05 -0.31
C PHE A 36 17.95 -22.65 -1.37
N THR A 37 17.83 -23.23 -2.56
CA THR A 37 18.67 -22.83 -3.69
C THR A 37 18.26 -21.45 -4.20
N ALA A 38 19.21 -20.68 -4.74
CA ALA A 38 18.89 -19.40 -5.38
C ALA A 38 17.87 -19.56 -6.52
N SER A 39 17.86 -20.71 -7.21
CA SER A 39 16.88 -21.01 -8.26
C SER A 39 15.46 -21.17 -7.69
N GLU A 40 15.28 -21.93 -6.61
CA GLU A 40 13.97 -22.08 -5.95
C GLU A 40 13.47 -20.71 -5.45
N VAL A 41 14.34 -19.92 -4.84
CA VAL A 41 13.98 -18.58 -4.35
C VAL A 41 13.53 -17.68 -5.51
N ASN A 42 14.28 -17.67 -6.61
CA ASN A 42 14.04 -16.82 -7.78
C ASN A 42 12.80 -17.21 -8.60
N HIS A 43 12.64 -18.50 -8.88
CA HIS A 43 11.63 -19.02 -9.81
C HIS A 43 10.36 -19.53 -9.14
N GLU A 44 10.45 -20.02 -7.89
CA GLU A 44 9.32 -20.67 -7.23
C GLU A 44 8.75 -19.85 -6.07
N ILE A 45 9.59 -19.17 -5.29
CA ILE A 45 9.16 -18.48 -4.05
C ILE A 45 8.78 -17.03 -4.33
N TYR A 46 9.69 -16.23 -4.90
CA TYR A 46 9.47 -14.78 -5.10
C TYR A 46 8.32 -14.44 -6.06
N PRO A 47 8.14 -15.13 -7.20
CA PRO A 47 7.09 -14.79 -8.15
C PRO A 47 5.68 -14.87 -7.54
N VAL A 48 5.47 -15.74 -6.55
CA VAL A 48 4.17 -15.89 -5.87
C VAL A 48 3.71 -14.58 -5.25
N THR A 49 4.61 -13.79 -4.65
CA THR A 49 4.24 -12.46 -4.12
C THR A 49 3.74 -11.54 -5.23
N THR A 50 4.41 -11.49 -6.37
CA THR A 50 4.04 -10.59 -7.47
C THR A 50 2.66 -10.93 -8.05
N TYR A 51 2.42 -12.22 -8.36
CA TYR A 51 1.15 -12.64 -8.94
C TYR A 51 -0.01 -12.56 -7.93
N SER A 52 0.22 -12.95 -6.68
CA SER A 52 -0.79 -12.82 -5.63
C SER A 52 -1.10 -11.35 -5.31
N TYR A 53 -0.09 -10.47 -5.31
CA TYR A 53 -0.30 -9.03 -5.13
C TYR A 53 -1.16 -8.46 -6.25
N LEU A 54 -0.87 -8.77 -7.51
CA LEU A 54 -1.70 -8.34 -8.65
C LEU A 54 -3.17 -8.77 -8.50
N SER A 55 -3.41 -10.05 -8.21
CA SER A 55 -4.77 -10.59 -8.07
C SER A 55 -5.51 -9.97 -6.87
N THR A 56 -4.86 -9.95 -5.70
CA THR A 56 -5.47 -9.44 -4.47
C THR A 56 -5.65 -7.93 -4.48
N LEU A 57 -4.83 -7.17 -5.21
CA LEU A 57 -4.98 -5.71 -5.35
C LEU A 57 -6.33 -5.32 -5.95
N ILE A 58 -6.79 -6.03 -7.00
CA ILE A 58 -8.10 -5.80 -7.62
C ILE A 58 -9.22 -6.07 -6.60
N ILE A 59 -9.11 -7.18 -5.88
CA ILE A 59 -10.09 -7.59 -4.86
C ILE A 59 -10.14 -6.55 -3.72
N MET A 60 -8.97 -6.17 -3.18
CA MET A 60 -8.87 -5.19 -2.09
C MET A 60 -9.41 -3.84 -2.52
N PHE A 61 -9.12 -3.37 -3.73
CA PHE A 61 -9.64 -2.10 -4.25
C PHE A 61 -11.18 -2.06 -4.22
N LEU A 62 -11.85 -3.14 -4.64
CA LEU A 62 -13.32 -3.20 -4.67
C LEU A 62 -13.94 -3.36 -3.28
N ILE A 63 -13.35 -4.19 -2.42
CA ILE A 63 -13.92 -4.55 -1.12
C ILE A 63 -13.65 -3.49 -0.05
N THR A 64 -12.57 -2.70 -0.17
CA THR A 64 -12.13 -1.77 0.87
C THR A 64 -13.19 -0.73 1.26
N ASP A 65 -13.86 -0.12 0.28
CA ASP A 65 -14.93 0.85 0.56
C ASP A 65 -16.17 0.15 1.13
N PHE A 66 -16.50 -1.05 0.63
CA PHE A 66 -17.64 -1.84 1.09
C PHE A 66 -17.53 -2.20 2.57
N ILE A 67 -16.36 -2.68 3.03
CA ILE A 67 -16.12 -3.12 4.41
C ILE A 67 -15.67 -1.95 5.32
N ARG A 68 -15.66 -0.71 4.81
CA ARG A 68 -15.33 0.51 5.58
C ARG A 68 -13.91 0.51 6.16
N TYR A 69 -12.91 0.13 5.35
CA TYR A 69 -11.46 0.30 5.56
C TYR A 69 -10.84 -0.39 6.78
N LYS A 70 -11.33 -0.16 8.01
CA LYS A 70 -10.73 -0.67 9.26
C LYS A 70 -10.51 -2.19 9.25
N PRO A 71 -11.48 -3.04 8.84
CA PRO A 71 -11.25 -4.48 8.81
C PRO A 71 -10.16 -4.89 7.81
N ILE A 72 -10.01 -4.17 6.69
CA ILE A 72 -8.92 -4.41 5.73
C ILE A 72 -7.57 -4.00 6.31
N ILE A 73 -7.50 -2.94 7.12
CA ILE A 73 -6.26 -2.57 7.84
C ILE A 73 -5.89 -3.64 8.88
N ILE A 74 -6.85 -4.22 9.58
CA ILE A 74 -6.61 -5.35 10.49
C ILE A 74 -6.14 -6.57 9.70
N LEU A 75 -6.79 -6.88 8.56
CA LEU A 75 -6.39 -7.95 7.65
C LEU A 75 -4.96 -7.75 7.11
N CYS A 76 -4.55 -6.51 6.84
CA CYS A 76 -3.18 -6.16 6.50
C CYS A 76 -2.24 -6.66 7.61
N GLY A 77 -2.45 -6.25 8.87
CA GLY A 77 -1.64 -6.74 9.99
C GLY A 77 -1.59 -8.27 10.12
N LEU A 78 -2.77 -8.93 10.09
CA LEU A 78 -2.88 -10.39 10.22
C LEU A 78 -2.18 -11.15 9.08
N SER A 79 -2.33 -10.70 7.83
CA SER A 79 -1.66 -11.32 6.68
C SER A 79 -0.14 -11.18 6.79
N GLY A 80 0.36 -10.06 7.31
CA GLY A 80 1.78 -9.89 7.65
C GLY A 80 2.25 -10.87 8.72
N ILE A 81 1.51 -10.99 9.83
CA ILE A 81 1.82 -11.97 10.90
C ILE A 81 1.92 -13.39 10.33
N ILE A 82 0.91 -13.82 9.57
CA ILE A 82 0.88 -15.15 8.95
C ILE A 82 2.09 -15.33 8.02
N SER A 83 2.38 -14.33 7.18
CA SER A 83 3.51 -14.39 6.25
C SER A 83 4.85 -14.60 6.98
N PHE A 84 5.17 -13.76 7.97
CA PHE A 84 6.45 -13.86 8.68
C PHE A 84 6.52 -15.10 9.58
N LEU A 85 5.40 -15.55 10.19
CA LEU A 85 5.35 -16.83 10.89
C LEU A 85 5.69 -17.99 9.96
N LEU A 86 5.09 -18.03 8.76
CA LEU A 86 5.37 -19.09 7.78
C LEU A 86 6.79 -19.01 7.22
N ILE A 87 7.38 -17.82 7.06
CA ILE A 87 8.80 -17.65 6.70
C ILE A 87 9.72 -18.21 7.81
N ILE A 88 9.38 -17.97 9.08
CA ILE A 88 10.15 -18.46 10.23
C ILE A 88 10.02 -19.97 10.40
N LEU A 89 8.82 -20.53 10.26
CA LEU A 89 8.54 -21.95 10.55
C LEU A 89 8.70 -22.86 9.33
N GLY A 90 8.53 -22.32 8.12
CA GLY A 90 8.56 -23.07 6.87
C GLY A 90 9.91 -23.68 6.57
N LYS A 91 9.89 -24.93 6.11
CA LYS A 91 11.08 -25.72 5.73
C LYS A 91 11.03 -26.24 4.29
N ILE A 92 9.89 -26.10 3.63
CA ILE A 92 9.65 -26.56 2.26
C ILE A 92 9.15 -25.41 1.40
N VAL A 93 9.39 -25.50 0.09
CA VAL A 93 9.04 -24.46 -0.88
C VAL A 93 7.54 -24.10 -0.81
N LEU A 94 6.65 -25.10 -0.74
CA LEU A 94 5.21 -24.86 -0.67
C LEU A 94 4.80 -23.94 0.50
N VAL A 95 5.39 -24.12 1.69
CA VAL A 95 5.07 -23.27 2.84
C VAL A 95 5.54 -21.83 2.61
N LEU A 96 6.69 -21.66 1.96
CA LEU A 96 7.23 -20.35 1.60
C LEU A 96 6.41 -19.68 0.49
N GLN A 97 5.85 -20.44 -0.45
CA GLN A 97 4.90 -19.93 -1.44
C GLN A 97 3.62 -19.43 -0.77
N ILE A 98 3.06 -20.20 0.17
CA ILE A 98 1.89 -19.76 0.96
C ILE A 98 2.25 -18.48 1.75
N ALA A 99 3.43 -18.43 2.35
CA ALA A 99 3.91 -17.24 3.05
C ALA A 99 3.98 -16.01 2.12
N LYS A 100 4.46 -16.20 0.90
CA LYS A 100 4.58 -15.16 -0.13
C LYS A 100 3.24 -14.73 -0.72
N PHE A 101 2.25 -15.63 -0.76
CA PHE A 101 0.85 -15.29 -1.05
C PHE A 101 0.28 -14.34 0.01
N PHE A 102 0.43 -14.67 1.29
CA PHE A 102 0.00 -13.79 2.38
C PHE A 102 0.78 -12.46 2.40
N PHE A 103 2.04 -12.47 1.98
CA PHE A 103 2.80 -11.23 1.78
C PHE A 103 2.22 -10.37 0.65
N GLY A 104 1.80 -10.97 -0.46
CA GLY A 104 1.10 -10.26 -1.52
C GLY A 104 -0.23 -9.65 -1.06
N LEU A 105 -0.97 -10.38 -0.21
CA LEU A 105 -2.18 -9.88 0.46
C LEU A 105 -1.89 -8.73 1.43
N PHE A 106 -0.80 -8.83 2.20
CA PHE A 106 -0.32 -7.78 3.09
C PHE A 106 -0.04 -6.48 2.31
N MET A 107 0.63 -6.58 1.16
CA MET A 107 0.92 -5.44 0.28
C MET A 107 -0.34 -4.85 -0.37
N SER A 108 -1.32 -5.67 -0.78
CA SER A 108 -2.59 -5.15 -1.35
C SER A 108 -3.48 -4.48 -0.33
N ALA A 109 -3.54 -5.00 0.89
CA ALA A 109 -4.33 -4.42 1.97
C ALA A 109 -3.78 -3.05 2.44
N GLU A 110 -2.52 -2.72 2.15
CA GLU A 110 -1.92 -1.40 2.44
C GLU A 110 -2.66 -0.24 1.75
N VAL A 111 -3.30 -0.48 0.60
CA VAL A 111 -4.08 0.56 -0.08
C VAL A 111 -5.20 1.08 0.82
N ALA A 112 -5.83 0.21 1.63
CA ALA A 112 -6.85 0.61 2.59
C ALA A 112 -6.31 1.54 3.68
N TYR A 113 -5.06 1.34 4.10
CA TYR A 113 -4.41 2.19 5.10
C TYR A 113 -4.24 3.63 4.61
N TYR A 114 -3.72 3.85 3.40
CA TYR A 114 -3.56 5.20 2.87
C TYR A 114 -4.91 5.84 2.49
N THR A 115 -5.88 5.06 2.03
CA THR A 115 -7.19 5.57 1.63
C THR A 115 -8.11 5.87 2.81
N TYR A 116 -7.90 5.21 3.95
CA TYR A 116 -8.61 5.49 5.21
C TYR A 116 -8.50 6.96 5.64
N ILE A 117 -7.36 7.63 5.37
CA ILE A 117 -7.16 9.05 5.66
C ILE A 117 -8.27 9.88 5.00
N TYR A 118 -8.50 9.64 3.70
CA TYR A 118 -9.47 10.40 2.92
C TYR A 118 -10.91 10.06 3.30
N ALA A 119 -11.16 8.86 3.83
CA ALA A 119 -12.49 8.46 4.29
C ALA A 119 -12.84 8.97 5.69
N LYS A 120 -11.85 9.20 6.57
CA LYS A 120 -12.11 9.52 7.99
C LYS A 120 -11.75 10.94 8.41
N VAL A 121 -10.76 11.56 7.78
CA VAL A 121 -10.26 12.89 8.15
C VAL A 121 -11.03 13.97 7.37
N ASP A 122 -11.11 15.18 7.90
CA ASP A 122 -11.68 16.31 7.17
C ASP A 122 -10.75 16.76 6.04
N LYS A 123 -11.33 17.21 4.92
CA LYS A 123 -10.57 17.64 3.72
C LYS A 123 -9.45 18.64 4.02
N LYS A 124 -9.68 19.57 4.96
CA LYS A 124 -8.69 20.59 5.40
C LYS A 124 -7.39 20.00 5.95
N HIS A 125 -7.42 18.78 6.47
CA HIS A 125 -6.26 18.12 7.09
C HIS A 125 -5.71 16.94 6.25
N TYR A 126 -6.21 16.72 5.02
CA TYR A 126 -5.74 15.61 4.19
C TYR A 126 -4.25 15.66 3.92
N GLN A 127 -3.72 16.84 3.56
CA GLN A 127 -2.31 17.00 3.25
C GLN A 127 -1.44 16.77 4.48
N GLU A 128 -1.82 17.35 5.62
CA GLU A 128 -1.10 17.21 6.90
C GLU A 128 -1.03 15.74 7.34
N VAL A 129 -2.19 15.07 7.46
CA VAL A 129 -2.25 13.68 7.92
C VAL A 129 -1.56 12.74 6.93
N THR A 130 -1.72 12.95 5.63
CA THR A 130 -0.99 12.17 4.61
C THR A 130 0.52 12.35 4.75
N SER A 131 1.00 13.57 5.01
CA SER A 131 2.41 13.84 5.19
C SER A 131 2.95 13.17 6.46
N HIS A 132 2.29 13.34 7.60
CA HIS A 132 2.67 12.67 8.86
C HIS A 132 2.74 11.15 8.71
N THR A 133 1.72 10.56 8.09
CA THR A 133 1.59 9.12 7.88
C THR A 133 2.73 8.58 7.00
N LYS A 134 3.07 9.28 5.91
CA LYS A 134 4.19 8.91 5.04
C LYS A 134 5.53 9.09 5.73
N ALA A 135 5.72 10.17 6.49
CA ALA A 135 6.94 10.40 7.25
C ALA A 135 7.16 9.29 8.28
N ALA A 136 6.12 8.86 8.99
CA ALA A 136 6.19 7.77 9.96
C ALA A 136 6.51 6.41 9.29
N SER A 137 5.92 6.11 8.14
CA SER A 137 6.23 4.91 7.35
C SER A 137 7.70 4.91 6.87
N LEU A 138 8.17 6.03 6.33
CA LEU A 138 9.57 6.19 5.91
C LEU A 138 10.55 6.09 7.08
N PHE A 139 10.18 6.65 8.23
CA PHE A 139 10.96 6.51 9.46
C PHE A 139 11.07 5.04 9.89
N GLY A 140 9.96 4.31 9.91
CA GLY A 140 9.96 2.86 10.18
C GLY A 140 10.87 2.08 9.23
N ARG A 141 10.78 2.36 7.92
CA ARG A 141 11.62 1.72 6.90
C ARG A 141 13.11 2.09 7.02
N SER A 142 13.41 3.33 7.40
CA SER A 142 14.80 3.78 7.61
C SER A 142 15.39 3.10 8.85
N MET A 143 14.62 3.07 9.95
CA MET A 143 15.01 2.39 11.18
C MET A 143 15.19 0.88 10.96
N SER A 144 14.39 0.29 10.07
CA SER A 144 14.51 -1.10 9.65
C SER A 144 15.91 -1.41 9.11
N GLY A 145 16.40 -0.63 8.13
CA GLY A 145 17.72 -0.82 7.55
C GLY A 145 18.86 -0.57 8.53
N ILE A 146 18.76 0.49 9.36
CA ILE A 146 19.75 0.78 10.41
C ILE A 146 19.84 -0.38 11.41
N ILE A 147 18.72 -0.80 11.98
CA ILE A 147 18.70 -1.84 13.00
C ILE A 147 19.14 -3.16 12.39
N ALA A 148 18.68 -3.51 11.19
CA ALA A 148 19.15 -4.69 10.47
C ALA A 148 20.67 -4.69 10.31
N GLN A 149 21.25 -3.59 9.81
CA GLN A 149 22.68 -3.52 9.55
C GLN A 149 23.51 -3.51 10.83
N LEU A 150 23.15 -2.70 11.83
CA LEU A 150 23.93 -2.60 13.07
C LEU A 150 23.91 -3.95 13.80
N THR A 151 22.74 -4.57 13.94
CA THR A 151 22.65 -5.83 14.67
C THR A 151 23.35 -6.99 13.95
N ALA A 152 23.33 -7.01 12.62
CA ALA A 152 24.10 -7.98 11.84
C ALA A 152 25.62 -7.72 11.87
N SER A 153 26.05 -6.45 11.82
CA SER A 153 27.48 -6.09 11.75
C SER A 153 28.23 -6.23 13.09
N PHE A 154 27.50 -6.10 14.20
CA PHE A 154 28.03 -6.29 15.56
C PHE A 154 27.76 -7.70 16.11
N ASP A 155 27.30 -8.64 15.28
CA ASP A 155 26.94 -10.01 15.67
C ASP A 155 25.96 -10.07 16.86
N LEU A 156 25.10 -9.05 17.01
CA LEU A 156 24.11 -8.97 18.09
C LEU A 156 22.91 -9.87 17.81
N LEU A 157 22.50 -9.95 16.53
CA LEU A 157 21.38 -10.79 16.09
C LEU A 157 21.72 -11.53 14.80
N ASN A 158 21.35 -12.80 14.75
CA ASN A 158 21.41 -13.59 13.52
C ASN A 158 20.22 -13.26 12.60
N TYR A 159 20.32 -13.60 11.31
CA TYR A 159 19.23 -13.39 10.34
C TYR A 159 17.91 -14.07 10.74
N HIS A 160 18.00 -15.21 11.44
CA HIS A 160 16.81 -15.86 12.00
C HIS A 160 16.13 -15.00 13.09
N GLN A 161 16.90 -14.37 13.96
CA GLN A 161 16.38 -13.50 15.03
C GLN A 161 15.80 -12.19 14.48
N LEU A 162 16.36 -11.64 13.39
CA LEU A 162 15.79 -10.47 12.70
C LEU A 162 14.35 -10.71 12.20
N ASN A 163 14.02 -11.95 11.82
CA ASN A 163 12.66 -12.30 11.43
C ASN A 163 11.68 -12.22 12.62
N TYR A 164 12.10 -12.60 13.83
CA TYR A 164 11.27 -12.43 15.04
C TYR A 164 11.10 -10.96 15.42
N LEU A 165 12.12 -10.13 15.20
CA LEU A 165 12.01 -8.68 15.41
C LEU A 165 10.97 -8.05 14.47
N THR A 166 11.00 -8.46 13.20
CA THR A 166 10.01 -8.04 12.19
C THR A 166 8.60 -8.53 12.54
N LEU A 167 8.46 -9.79 12.92
CA LEU A 167 7.19 -10.37 13.37
C LEU A 167 6.63 -9.62 14.59
N SER A 168 7.48 -9.27 15.54
CA SER A 168 7.09 -8.50 16.73
C SER A 168 6.55 -7.13 16.35
N SER A 169 7.22 -6.43 15.44
CA SER A 169 6.78 -5.13 14.94
C SER A 169 5.41 -5.19 14.26
N ILE A 170 5.21 -6.16 13.36
CA ILE A 170 3.94 -6.34 12.66
C ILE A 170 2.83 -6.75 13.64
N SER A 171 3.16 -7.54 14.67
CA SER A 171 2.21 -7.90 15.73
C SER A 171 1.76 -6.67 16.52
N ILE A 172 2.70 -5.80 16.90
CA ILE A 172 2.40 -4.52 17.56
C ILE A 172 1.54 -3.65 16.64
N ALA A 173 1.89 -3.51 15.36
CA ALA A 173 1.09 -2.76 14.38
C ALA A 173 -0.34 -3.31 14.29
N THR A 174 -0.49 -4.64 14.24
CA THR A 174 -1.80 -5.30 14.15
C THR A 174 -2.64 -5.01 15.39
N VAL A 175 -2.07 -5.15 16.60
CA VAL A 175 -2.76 -4.77 17.84
C VAL A 175 -3.13 -3.28 17.81
N TRP A 176 -2.24 -2.43 17.31
CA TRP A 176 -2.48 -0.99 17.21
C TRP A 176 -3.63 -0.63 16.27
N SER A 177 -3.83 -1.41 15.21
CA SER A 177 -4.90 -1.19 14.22
C SER A 177 -6.31 -1.30 14.83
N PHE A 178 -6.49 -2.03 15.94
CA PHE A 178 -7.78 -2.14 16.62
C PHE A 178 -8.24 -0.81 17.24
N PHE A 179 -7.31 0.10 17.57
CA PHE A 179 -7.63 1.43 18.10
C PHE A 179 -8.12 2.41 17.03
N LEU A 180 -8.07 2.05 15.75
CA LEU A 180 -8.58 2.92 14.67
C LEU A 180 -10.10 3.12 14.83
N PRO A 181 -10.63 4.35 14.72
CA PRO A 181 -12.06 4.56 14.75
C PRO A 181 -12.73 3.98 13.51
N ARG A 182 -13.98 3.51 13.64
CA ARG A 182 -14.75 3.05 12.48
C ARG A 182 -15.06 4.23 11.55
N VAL A 183 -15.05 3.99 10.25
CA VAL A 183 -15.53 4.94 9.24
C VAL A 183 -17.06 4.84 9.21
N GLY A 184 -17.75 5.98 9.28
CA GLY A 184 -19.22 6.03 9.39
C GLY A 184 -19.92 5.85 8.05
N GLN A 185 -19.43 6.54 7.02
CA GLN A 185 -19.97 6.49 5.66
C GLN A 185 -18.84 6.16 4.68
N SER A 186 -19.10 5.20 3.78
CA SER A 186 -18.22 4.89 2.66
C SER A 186 -18.52 5.81 1.46
N ILE A 187 -17.56 5.99 0.56
CA ILE A 187 -17.67 6.95 -0.56
C ILE A 187 -18.72 6.51 -1.58
N TYR A 188 -18.79 5.21 -1.88
CA TYR A 188 -19.65 4.67 -2.95
C TYR A 188 -20.89 3.96 -2.43
N PHE A 189 -20.80 3.23 -1.31
CA PHE A 189 -21.91 2.37 -0.83
C PHE A 189 -22.88 3.06 0.13
N HIS A 190 -22.46 4.11 0.85
CA HIS A 190 -23.29 4.72 1.92
C HIS A 190 -23.90 6.08 1.57
N ARG A 191 -23.35 6.81 0.59
CA ARG A 191 -23.98 8.04 0.09
C ARG A 191 -25.31 7.79 -0.62
N VAL A 192 -25.43 6.65 -1.29
CA VAL A 192 -26.66 6.20 -1.96
C VAL A 192 -27.79 5.97 -0.95
N SER A 193 -27.47 5.52 0.27
CA SER A 193 -28.48 5.33 1.31
C SER A 193 -29.11 6.66 1.76
N ALA A 194 -28.32 7.73 1.89
CA ALA A 194 -28.85 9.04 2.29
C ALA A 194 -29.74 9.66 1.20
N SER A 195 -29.39 9.48 -0.08
CA SER A 195 -30.24 9.95 -1.19
C SER A 195 -31.52 9.12 -1.33
N ASP A 196 -31.44 7.80 -1.18
CA ASP A 196 -32.60 6.92 -1.27
C ASP A 196 -33.52 7.08 -0.05
N ASP A 197 -32.98 7.35 1.14
CA ASP A 197 -33.75 7.64 2.35
C ASP A 197 -34.44 9.01 2.25
N GLU A 198 -33.81 10.04 1.67
CA GLU A 198 -34.45 11.33 1.40
C GLU A 198 -35.56 11.24 0.34
N GLU A 199 -35.36 10.45 -0.72
CA GLU A 199 -36.35 10.23 -1.78
C GLU A 199 -37.55 9.40 -1.28
N ASN A 200 -37.32 8.38 -0.45
CA ASN A 200 -38.38 7.60 0.20
C ASN A 200 -39.13 8.39 1.29
N ASN A 201 -38.44 9.24 2.05
CA ASN A 201 -39.08 10.12 3.04
C ASN A 201 -39.88 11.24 2.37
N ALA A 202 -39.42 11.78 1.23
CA ALA A 202 -40.18 12.72 0.42
C ALA A 202 -41.45 12.08 -0.19
N ALA A 203 -41.37 10.83 -0.63
CA ALA A 203 -42.53 10.06 -1.12
C ALA A 203 -43.54 9.72 0.00
N ALA A 204 -43.07 9.46 1.23
CA ALA A 204 -43.92 9.17 2.38
C ALA A 204 -44.65 10.43 2.93
N VAL A 205 -44.01 11.61 2.87
CA VAL A 205 -44.62 12.90 3.25
C VAL A 205 -45.69 13.32 2.23
N GLN A 206 -45.54 12.96 0.95
CA GLN A 206 -46.56 13.27 -0.07
C GLN A 206 -47.83 12.42 0.09
N GLN A 207 -47.75 11.23 0.69
CA GLN A 207 -48.93 10.38 0.95
C GLN A 207 -49.74 10.78 2.19
N THR A 208 -49.23 11.68 3.05
CA THR A 208 -49.94 12.09 4.27
C THR A 208 -50.83 13.32 4.09
N ILE A 209 -50.84 13.96 2.91
CA ILE A 209 -51.62 15.19 2.66
C ILE A 209 -53.03 14.89 2.10
N ASP A 210 -53.30 13.69 1.57
CA ASP A 210 -54.53 13.42 0.80
C ASP A 210 -55.64 12.61 1.50
N GLN A 211 -55.60 12.35 2.81
CA GLN A 211 -56.73 11.72 3.51
C GLN A 211 -57.03 12.30 4.89
N SER A 212 -57.80 13.39 4.91
CA SER A 212 -58.57 13.84 6.07
C SER A 212 -59.96 13.17 6.06
N GLY A 213 -60.27 12.31 7.05
CA GLY A 213 -61.66 11.84 7.25
C GLY A 213 -61.92 10.57 8.08
N GLN A 214 -61.51 10.53 9.36
CA GLN A 214 -62.21 9.93 10.54
C GLN A 214 -62.72 8.44 10.54
N PRO A 215 -63.13 7.82 11.69
CA PRO A 215 -62.34 6.75 12.34
C PRO A 215 -63.08 5.40 12.63
N SER A 216 -62.36 4.27 12.76
CA SER A 216 -62.71 3.16 13.69
C SER A 216 -61.76 1.93 13.68
N ASN A 217 -61.17 1.66 14.85
CA ASN A 217 -60.75 0.40 15.52
C ASN A 217 -59.78 -0.67 14.91
N PRO A 218 -59.01 -1.35 15.78
CA PRO A 218 -57.80 -2.08 15.42
C PRO A 218 -58.07 -3.57 15.13
N ARG A 219 -57.42 -4.10 14.09
CA ARG A 219 -57.25 -5.55 13.93
C ARG A 219 -55.77 -5.88 13.83
N ILE A 220 -55.33 -6.62 14.84
CA ILE A 220 -54.07 -7.36 14.88
C ILE A 220 -54.12 -8.40 13.75
N SER A 221 -53.18 -8.34 12.80
CA SER A 221 -52.77 -9.52 12.04
C SER A 221 -51.26 -9.64 12.06
N SER A 222 -50.84 -10.74 12.68
CA SER A 222 -49.52 -11.28 12.90
C SER A 222 -48.62 -11.36 11.65
N CYS A 223 -47.33 -11.23 11.95
CA CYS A 223 -46.12 -11.60 11.20
C CYS A 223 -46.29 -12.72 10.16
N ASP A 224 -45.63 -12.60 9.00
CA ASP A 224 -44.40 -13.38 8.75
C ASP A 224 -43.69 -13.07 7.41
N LYS A 225 -42.36 -13.28 7.43
CA LYS A 225 -41.39 -13.44 6.32
C LYS A 225 -40.66 -12.20 5.77
N ASN A 226 -39.79 -11.69 6.66
CA ASN A 226 -38.41 -11.31 6.36
C ASN A 226 -37.65 -12.43 5.62
N ASP A 227 -37.12 -12.17 4.43
CA ASP A 227 -35.79 -12.63 3.96
C ASP A 227 -35.47 -12.14 2.52
N LYS A 228 -36.48 -11.97 1.66
CA LYS A 228 -36.26 -11.56 0.25
C LYS A 228 -35.96 -10.07 0.07
N THR A 229 -36.49 -9.21 0.94
CA THR A 229 -36.34 -7.75 0.81
C THR A 229 -34.93 -7.25 1.13
N GLN A 230 -34.15 -8.00 1.91
CA GLN A 230 -32.80 -7.60 2.34
C GLN A 230 -31.72 -7.95 1.30
N SER A 231 -31.88 -9.07 0.57
CA SER A 231 -30.99 -9.43 -0.53
C SER A 231 -31.16 -8.51 -1.74
N ASP A 232 -32.41 -8.13 -2.06
CA ASP A 232 -32.71 -7.23 -3.17
C ASP A 232 -32.18 -5.82 -2.90
N THR A 233 -32.29 -5.32 -1.67
CA THR A 233 -31.70 -4.02 -1.28
C THR A 233 -30.17 -4.04 -1.28
N LEU A 234 -29.52 -5.14 -0.87
CA LEU A 234 -28.05 -5.23 -0.89
C LEU A 234 -27.51 -5.34 -2.33
N LEU A 235 -28.14 -6.17 -3.17
CA LEU A 235 -27.75 -6.32 -4.57
C LEU A 235 -27.95 -5.02 -5.35
N HIS A 236 -29.07 -4.32 -5.13
CA HIS A 236 -29.30 -2.99 -5.70
C HIS A 236 -28.26 -1.97 -5.24
N LYS A 237 -27.88 -1.96 -3.96
CA LYS A 237 -26.81 -1.09 -3.43
C LYS A 237 -25.45 -1.38 -4.07
N ILE A 238 -25.08 -2.66 -4.21
CA ILE A 238 -23.85 -3.05 -4.89
C ILE A 238 -23.88 -2.61 -6.35
N ARG A 239 -25.00 -2.82 -7.05
CA ARG A 239 -25.16 -2.43 -8.45
C ARG A 239 -25.03 -0.93 -8.64
N ASN A 240 -25.69 -0.13 -7.80
CA ASN A 240 -25.64 1.33 -7.86
C ASN A 240 -24.25 1.87 -7.53
N ALA A 241 -23.59 1.32 -6.50
CA ALA A 241 -22.21 1.67 -6.14
C ALA A 241 -21.22 1.32 -7.27
N TYR A 242 -21.37 0.13 -7.88
CA TYR A 242 -20.56 -0.28 -9.03
C TYR A 242 -20.82 0.62 -10.25
N ALA A 243 -22.07 0.97 -10.55
CA ALA A 243 -22.41 1.89 -11.63
C ALA A 243 -21.79 3.28 -11.41
N LEU A 244 -21.81 3.79 -10.17
CA LEU A 244 -21.19 5.06 -9.81
C LEU A 244 -19.65 4.99 -9.91
N LEU A 245 -19.04 3.91 -9.41
CA LEU A 245 -17.60 3.66 -9.53
C LEU A 245 -17.18 3.60 -11.00
N TRP A 246 -17.93 2.88 -11.83
CA TRP A 246 -17.70 2.78 -13.26
C TRP A 246 -17.83 4.13 -13.95
N LYS A 247 -18.86 4.92 -13.62
CA LYS A 247 -19.03 6.28 -14.14
C LYS A 247 -17.81 7.15 -13.81
N HIS A 248 -17.36 7.13 -12.55
CA HIS A 248 -16.18 7.90 -12.11
C HIS A 248 -14.90 7.41 -12.78
N PHE A 249 -14.77 6.10 -12.97
CA PHE A 249 -13.64 5.48 -13.66
C PHE A 249 -13.56 5.94 -15.12
N VAL A 250 -14.66 5.83 -15.86
CA VAL A 250 -14.74 6.28 -17.26
C VAL A 250 -14.46 7.77 -17.38
N LEU A 251 -15.07 8.60 -16.51
CA LEU A 251 -14.81 10.05 -16.47
C LEU A 251 -13.33 10.36 -16.23
N ALA A 252 -12.69 9.68 -15.27
CA ALA A 252 -11.28 9.90 -14.97
C ALA A 252 -10.37 9.50 -16.14
N TYR A 253 -10.60 8.33 -16.74
CA TYR A 253 -9.78 7.81 -17.84
C TYR A 253 -10.14 8.36 -19.22
N THR A 254 -11.19 9.17 -19.35
CA THR A 254 -11.43 9.96 -20.58
C THR A 254 -10.35 11.03 -20.77
N ASN A 255 -9.71 11.49 -19.69
CA ASN A 255 -8.62 12.46 -19.77
C ASN A 255 -7.30 11.78 -20.16
N TYR A 256 -6.78 12.10 -21.34
CA TYR A 256 -5.49 11.60 -21.86
C TYR A 256 -4.34 11.71 -20.84
N ARG A 257 -4.30 12.81 -20.06
CA ARG A 257 -3.24 13.01 -19.06
C ARG A 257 -3.29 11.97 -17.94
N VAL A 258 -4.50 11.54 -17.55
CA VAL A 258 -4.70 10.50 -16.53
C VAL A 258 -4.24 9.16 -17.06
N ILE A 259 -4.59 8.81 -18.29
CA ILE A 259 -4.09 7.59 -18.95
C ILE A 259 -2.56 7.61 -18.96
N LYS A 260 -1.95 8.67 -19.49
CA LYS A 260 -0.49 8.82 -19.61
C LYS A 260 0.21 8.63 -18.26
N TRP A 261 -0.18 9.39 -17.24
CA TRP A 261 0.45 9.33 -15.92
C TRP A 261 0.11 8.08 -15.13
N SER A 262 -1.00 7.40 -15.42
CA SER A 262 -1.33 6.11 -14.82
C SER A 262 -0.47 4.99 -15.41
N ALA A 263 -0.28 4.97 -16.74
CA ALA A 263 0.57 4.01 -17.43
C ALA A 263 2.05 4.18 -17.03
N TRP A 264 2.53 5.43 -16.98
CA TRP A 264 3.87 5.71 -16.47
C TRP A 264 4.05 5.23 -15.03
N TRP A 265 3.07 5.53 -14.17
CA TRP A 265 3.11 5.14 -12.76
C TRP A 265 3.13 3.62 -12.58
N SER A 266 2.28 2.89 -13.31
CA SER A 266 2.20 1.44 -13.20
C SER A 266 3.49 0.77 -13.67
N LEU A 267 4.04 1.19 -14.81
CA LEU A 267 5.30 0.66 -15.33
C LEU A 267 6.47 0.95 -14.39
N SER A 268 6.60 2.19 -13.92
CA SER A 268 7.68 2.58 -13.00
C SER A 268 7.58 1.86 -11.65
N THR A 269 6.37 1.77 -11.07
CA THR A 269 6.15 1.02 -9.82
C THR A 269 6.46 -0.46 -9.99
N CYS A 270 6.06 -1.05 -11.12
CA CYS A 270 6.37 -2.45 -11.45
C CYS A 270 7.88 -2.69 -11.55
N GLY A 271 8.59 -1.84 -12.31
CA GLY A 271 10.04 -1.91 -12.43
C GLY A 271 10.74 -1.78 -11.08
N TYR A 272 10.29 -0.83 -10.24
CA TYR A 272 10.80 -0.69 -8.88
C TYR A 272 10.59 -1.94 -8.02
N LEU A 273 9.38 -2.52 -8.03
CA LEU A 273 9.10 -3.73 -7.25
C LEU A 273 9.94 -4.92 -7.73
N LEU A 274 10.20 -5.03 -9.04
CA LEU A 274 11.09 -6.04 -9.60
C LEU A 274 12.52 -5.87 -9.05
N VAL A 275 13.08 -4.67 -9.16
CA VAL A 275 14.44 -4.37 -8.67
C VAL A 275 14.53 -4.58 -7.15
N ALA A 276 13.54 -4.11 -6.39
CA ALA A 276 13.49 -4.30 -4.94
C ALA A 276 13.45 -5.77 -4.54
N THR A 277 12.76 -6.63 -5.31
CA THR A 277 12.62 -8.05 -5.00
C THR A 277 13.87 -8.86 -5.37
N TYR A 278 14.47 -8.59 -6.52
CA TYR A 278 15.53 -9.43 -7.10
C TYR A 278 16.95 -8.89 -6.93
N SER A 279 17.12 -7.65 -6.46
CA SER A 279 18.44 -7.04 -6.24
C SER A 279 19.34 -7.84 -5.30
N GLN A 280 18.80 -8.37 -4.20
CA GLN A 280 19.58 -9.17 -3.26
C GLN A 280 20.10 -10.48 -3.88
N LEU A 281 19.31 -11.15 -4.73
CA LEU A 281 19.75 -12.32 -5.49
C LEU A 281 20.91 -11.96 -6.43
N LEU A 282 20.83 -10.79 -7.09
CA LEU A 282 21.92 -10.28 -7.92
C LEU A 282 23.16 -9.93 -7.08
N TRP A 283 22.99 -9.36 -5.88
CA TRP A 283 24.12 -9.03 -5.01
C TRP A 283 24.86 -10.28 -4.54
N GLN A 284 24.14 -11.37 -4.24
CA GLN A 284 24.75 -12.65 -3.85
C GLN A 284 25.72 -13.21 -4.90
N THR A 285 25.54 -12.93 -6.20
CA THR A 285 26.48 -13.39 -7.24
C THR A 285 27.79 -12.60 -7.26
N ALA A 286 27.82 -11.41 -6.64
CA ALA A 286 28.97 -10.54 -6.55
C ALA A 286 29.71 -10.62 -5.19
N VAL A 287 29.10 -11.26 -4.18
CA VAL A 287 29.68 -11.44 -2.84
C VAL A 287 30.69 -12.59 -2.87
N LYS A 288 31.93 -12.35 -2.41
CA LYS A 288 32.94 -13.40 -2.25
C LYS A 288 32.90 -14.01 -0.85
N PRO A 289 33.39 -15.25 -0.66
CA PRO A 289 33.50 -15.84 0.67
C PRO A 289 34.36 -14.96 1.60
N GLY A 290 33.77 -14.48 2.70
CA GLY A 290 34.43 -13.59 3.67
C GLY A 290 34.11 -12.10 3.51
N ASP A 291 33.40 -11.69 2.45
CA ASP A 291 32.92 -10.32 2.32
C ASP A 291 31.82 -10.02 3.34
N ARG A 292 31.85 -8.80 3.90
CA ARG A 292 30.77 -8.30 4.75
C ARG A 292 29.61 -7.80 3.90
N ILE A 293 28.40 -8.21 4.23
CA ILE A 293 27.17 -7.83 3.52
C ILE A 293 26.59 -6.55 4.16
N TYR A 294 26.31 -5.55 3.33
CA TYR A 294 25.87 -4.21 3.78
C TYR A 294 24.45 -3.86 3.31
N ASN A 295 23.61 -4.85 3.02
CA ASN A 295 22.26 -4.63 2.46
C ASN A 295 21.41 -3.67 3.30
N GLY A 296 21.46 -3.76 4.64
CA GLY A 296 20.70 -2.87 5.51
C GLY A 296 21.19 -1.42 5.47
N ALA A 297 22.51 -1.20 5.34
CA ALA A 297 23.06 0.14 5.13
C ALA A 297 22.64 0.71 3.77
N VAL A 298 22.59 -0.13 2.73
CA VAL A 298 22.15 0.26 1.39
C VAL A 298 20.68 0.68 1.42
N ASP A 299 19.80 -0.12 2.04
CA ASP A 299 18.38 0.21 2.22
C ASP A 299 18.18 1.53 2.97
N PHE A 300 18.98 1.74 4.02
CA PHE A 300 18.96 2.98 4.80
C PHE A 300 19.42 4.20 3.99
N ALA A 301 20.56 4.09 3.29
CA ALA A 301 21.10 5.16 2.47
C ALA A 301 20.12 5.54 1.35
N TYR A 302 19.58 4.53 0.66
CA TYR A 302 18.52 4.69 -0.32
C TYR A 302 17.30 5.42 0.25
N ALA A 303 16.81 5.03 1.44
CA ALA A 303 15.65 5.66 2.05
C ALA A 303 15.89 7.14 2.41
N ILE A 304 17.05 7.47 3.00
CA ILE A 304 17.38 8.85 3.38
C ILE A 304 17.58 9.73 2.13
N VAL A 305 18.40 9.28 1.17
CA VAL A 305 18.68 10.06 -0.03
C VAL A 305 17.40 10.24 -0.84
N GLY A 306 16.57 9.20 -0.93
CA GLY A 306 15.24 9.26 -1.54
C GLY A 306 14.35 10.30 -0.86
N ALA A 307 14.28 10.30 0.48
CA ALA A 307 13.49 11.27 1.23
C ALA A 307 13.97 12.72 1.03
N MET A 308 15.29 12.95 1.07
CA MET A 308 15.87 14.27 0.81
C MET A 308 15.59 14.75 -0.62
N SER A 309 15.68 13.86 -1.61
CA SER A 309 15.37 14.19 -3.00
C SER A 309 13.90 14.58 -3.17
N VAL A 310 12.98 13.78 -2.62
CA VAL A 310 11.54 14.04 -2.63
C VAL A 310 11.21 15.39 -1.98
N PHE A 311 11.84 15.69 -0.84
CA PHE A 311 11.65 16.98 -0.16
C PHE A 311 12.16 18.16 -1.00
N SER A 312 13.32 18.01 -1.64
CA SER A 312 13.92 19.04 -2.49
C SER A 312 13.06 19.32 -3.71
N VAL A 313 12.61 18.27 -4.41
CA VAL A 313 11.72 18.38 -5.56
C VAL A 313 10.37 18.98 -5.20
N GLY A 314 9.84 18.68 -4.02
CA GLY A 314 8.60 19.29 -3.51
C GLY A 314 8.69 20.82 -3.35
N LYS A 315 9.89 21.39 -3.19
CA LYS A 315 10.11 22.85 -3.11
C LYS A 315 10.33 23.50 -4.47
N LEU A 316 10.62 22.73 -5.52
CA LEU A 316 10.90 23.27 -6.85
C LEU A 316 9.61 23.65 -7.57
N ARG A 317 9.43 24.95 -7.85
CA ARG A 317 8.33 25.48 -8.65
C ARG A 317 8.66 25.41 -10.15
N LEU A 318 8.82 24.19 -10.68
CA LEU A 318 9.08 23.96 -12.10
C LEU A 318 7.79 23.82 -12.90
N ASN A 319 7.84 24.19 -14.19
CA ASN A 319 6.74 23.90 -15.12
C ASN A 319 6.77 22.43 -15.52
N TRP A 320 6.25 21.58 -14.64
CA TRP A 320 6.21 20.14 -14.82
C TRP A 320 5.36 19.67 -16.01
N ALA A 321 4.53 20.55 -16.59
CA ALA A 321 3.79 20.25 -17.82
C ALA A 321 4.73 20.10 -19.03
N LEU A 322 5.81 20.89 -19.06
CA LEU A 322 6.80 20.90 -20.15
C LEU A 322 8.01 20.01 -19.82
N LEU A 323 8.51 20.13 -18.59
CA LEU A 323 9.72 19.41 -18.14
C LEU A 323 9.46 17.95 -17.78
N GLY A 324 8.23 17.61 -17.38
CA GLY A 324 7.90 16.29 -16.86
C GLY A 324 8.22 15.16 -17.84
N ASP A 325 7.83 15.31 -19.11
CA ASP A 325 8.03 14.26 -20.11
C ASP A 325 9.52 14.06 -20.45
N ILE A 326 10.29 15.14 -20.57
CA ILE A 326 11.74 15.09 -20.86
C ILE A 326 12.49 14.45 -19.70
N ILE A 327 12.22 14.90 -18.46
CA ILE A 327 12.87 14.36 -17.26
C ILE A 327 12.50 12.89 -17.08
N CYS A 328 11.23 12.53 -17.29
CA CYS A 328 10.80 11.13 -17.20
C CYS A 328 11.51 10.23 -18.20
N SER A 329 11.72 10.69 -19.44
CA SER A 329 12.43 9.93 -20.47
C SER A 329 13.92 9.76 -20.16
N LEU A 330 14.60 10.83 -19.74
CA LEU A 330 16.01 10.79 -19.36
C LEU A 330 16.25 9.85 -18.19
N PHE A 331 15.42 9.94 -17.15
CA PHE A 331 15.55 9.10 -15.97
C PHE A 331 15.18 7.64 -16.25
N ALA A 332 14.16 7.36 -17.07
CA ALA A 332 13.87 5.99 -17.49
C ALA A 332 15.02 5.38 -18.30
N PHE A 333 15.65 6.15 -19.19
CA PHE A 333 16.84 5.71 -19.91
C PHE A 333 18.01 5.42 -18.96
N LEU A 334 18.26 6.32 -18.00
CA LEU A 334 19.30 6.14 -16.99
C LEU A 334 19.05 4.91 -16.11
N GLU A 335 17.81 4.70 -15.64
CA GLU A 335 17.41 3.49 -14.91
C GLU A 335 17.66 2.22 -15.75
N GLY A 336 17.29 2.23 -17.03
CA GLY A 336 17.56 1.14 -17.96
C GLY A 336 19.06 0.84 -18.13
N CYS A 337 19.90 1.88 -18.27
CA CYS A 337 21.35 1.75 -18.36
C CYS A 337 21.95 1.18 -17.06
N ILE A 338 21.48 1.62 -15.90
CA ILE A 338 21.91 1.10 -14.59
C ILE A 338 21.59 -0.40 -14.50
N LEU A 339 20.38 -0.81 -14.88
CA LEU A 339 19.98 -2.22 -14.83
C LEU A 339 20.80 -3.09 -15.78
N LEU A 340 21.01 -2.64 -17.02
CA LEU A 340 21.81 -3.37 -18.00
C LEU A 340 23.27 -3.48 -17.56
N THR A 341 23.85 -2.41 -17.01
CA THR A 341 25.23 -2.48 -16.50
C THR A 341 25.33 -3.36 -15.26
N SER A 342 24.31 -3.33 -14.40
CA SER A 342 24.24 -4.18 -13.21
C SER A 342 24.17 -5.67 -13.56
N SER A 343 23.52 -6.06 -14.67
CA SER A 343 23.46 -7.47 -15.07
C SER A 343 24.81 -8.06 -15.50
N TYR A 344 25.77 -7.22 -15.91
CA TYR A 344 27.12 -7.66 -16.30
C TYR A 344 28.19 -7.38 -15.23
N SER A 345 27.80 -6.83 -14.07
CA SER A 345 28.74 -6.44 -13.03
C SER A 345 28.80 -7.46 -11.89
N TYR A 346 30.02 -7.82 -11.50
CA TYR A 346 30.31 -8.69 -10.35
C TYR A 346 30.96 -7.92 -9.20
N ASN A 347 30.74 -6.59 -9.15
CA ASN A 347 31.25 -5.74 -8.08
C ASN A 347 30.08 -5.27 -7.19
N ILE A 348 30.07 -5.72 -5.94
CA ILE A 348 29.00 -5.41 -4.99
C ILE A 348 28.79 -3.91 -4.75
N TRP A 349 29.88 -3.11 -4.70
CA TRP A 349 29.80 -1.67 -4.48
C TRP A 349 29.13 -0.95 -5.65
N PHE A 350 29.39 -1.44 -6.87
CA PHE A 350 28.72 -0.93 -8.07
C PHE A 350 27.23 -1.26 -8.03
N LEU A 351 26.86 -2.50 -7.68
CA LEU A 351 25.46 -2.93 -7.58
C LEU A 351 24.70 -2.17 -6.49
N TYR A 352 25.32 -1.94 -5.33
CA TYR A 352 24.77 -1.13 -4.24
C TYR A 352 24.55 0.33 -4.66
N THR A 353 25.56 0.94 -5.29
CA THR A 353 25.46 2.32 -5.77
C THR A 353 24.38 2.45 -6.84
N GLY A 354 24.33 1.51 -7.78
CA GLY A 354 23.29 1.44 -8.82
C GLY A 354 21.89 1.33 -8.22
N TYR A 355 21.70 0.47 -7.22
CA TYR A 355 20.42 0.32 -6.52
C TYR A 355 19.97 1.60 -5.82
N ILE A 356 20.88 2.29 -5.11
CA ILE A 356 20.58 3.56 -4.44
C ILE A 356 20.16 4.61 -5.47
N ILE A 357 20.93 4.78 -6.55
CA ILE A 357 20.62 5.76 -7.60
C ILE A 357 19.28 5.44 -8.26
N PHE A 358 19.06 4.18 -8.64
CA PHE A 358 17.80 3.71 -9.22
C PHE A 358 16.62 4.07 -8.32
N GLY A 359 16.72 3.73 -7.03
CA GLY A 359 15.66 4.00 -6.07
C GLY A 359 15.38 5.49 -5.85
N VAL A 360 16.44 6.32 -5.81
CA VAL A 360 16.30 7.78 -5.67
C VAL A 360 15.60 8.37 -6.89
N ILE A 361 15.98 7.95 -8.10
CA ILE A 361 15.34 8.37 -9.34
C ILE A 361 13.85 8.00 -9.30
N TYR A 362 13.52 6.74 -9.03
CA TYR A 362 12.15 6.26 -8.91
C TYR A 362 11.30 7.11 -7.96
N HIS A 363 11.77 7.31 -6.72
CA HIS A 363 11.02 8.08 -5.71
C HIS A 363 10.83 9.54 -6.10
N THR A 364 11.82 10.12 -6.76
CA THR A 364 11.76 11.47 -7.29
C THR A 364 10.70 11.56 -8.38
N MET A 365 10.72 10.67 -9.37
CA MET A 365 9.77 10.65 -10.48
C MET A 365 8.33 10.41 -10.01
N VAL A 366 8.13 9.48 -9.08
CA VAL A 366 6.84 9.23 -8.43
C VAL A 366 6.30 10.48 -7.76
N THR A 367 7.15 11.25 -7.08
CA THR A 367 6.75 12.48 -6.41
C THR A 367 6.35 13.55 -7.42
N VAL A 368 7.12 13.71 -8.49
CA VAL A 368 6.79 14.60 -9.61
C VAL A 368 5.43 14.22 -10.20
N ALA A 369 5.23 12.95 -10.55
CA ALA A 369 3.96 12.46 -11.12
C ALA A 369 2.76 12.76 -10.21
N ARG A 370 2.93 12.69 -8.88
CA ARG A 370 1.89 13.02 -7.90
C ARG A 370 1.62 14.53 -7.81
N CYS A 371 2.66 15.35 -7.76
CA CYS A 371 2.55 16.82 -7.73
C CYS A 371 1.88 17.35 -9.00
N VAL A 372 2.29 16.83 -10.16
CA VAL A 372 1.69 17.13 -11.46
C VAL A 372 0.19 16.82 -11.44
N ARG A 373 -0.19 15.63 -10.99
CA ARG A 373 -1.59 15.22 -10.89
C ARG A 373 -2.39 16.12 -9.93
N CYS A 374 -1.85 16.43 -8.75
CA CYS A 374 -2.55 17.26 -7.76
C CYS A 374 -2.81 18.69 -8.25
N ASN A 375 -1.81 19.34 -8.86
CA ASN A 375 -1.96 20.71 -9.39
C ASN A 375 -3.04 20.81 -10.47
N TYR A 376 -3.28 19.75 -11.24
CA TYR A 376 -4.33 19.74 -12.25
C TYR A 376 -5.74 19.54 -11.69
N TYR A 377 -5.88 18.81 -10.57
CA TYR A 377 -7.19 18.51 -9.97
C TYR A 377 -7.61 19.50 -8.89
N CYS A 378 -6.66 20.13 -8.18
CA CYS A 378 -6.96 21.08 -7.11
C CYS A 378 -6.89 22.55 -7.55
N GLY A 379 -6.51 22.83 -8.81
CA GLY A 379 -6.13 24.18 -9.25
C GLY A 379 -4.81 24.63 -8.61
N PRO A 380 -4.20 25.73 -9.10
CA PRO A 380 -3.07 26.33 -8.41
C PRO A 380 -3.53 26.73 -7.00
N SER A 381 -2.88 26.18 -5.98
CA SER A 381 -3.05 26.70 -4.62
C SER A 381 -2.60 28.16 -4.63
N PRO A 382 -3.39 29.08 -4.02
CA PRO A 382 -3.09 30.52 -4.04
C PRO A 382 -1.72 30.87 -3.46
#